data_AF-R5PNZ0-F1
#
_entry.id   AF-R5PNZ0-F1
#
_cell.length_a   1.000
_cell.length_b   1.000
_cell.length_c   1.000
_cell.angle_alpha   90.00
_cell.angle_beta   90.00
_cell.angle_gamma   90.00
#
_symmetry.space_group_name_H-M   'P 1'
#
loop_
_entity.id
_entity.type
_entity.pdbx_description
1 polymer ?
#
loop_
_entity_poly.entity_id
_entity_poly.type
_entity_poly.pdbx_seq_one_letter_code
_entity_poly.pdbx_strand_id
1 'polypeptide(L)'
;MVNYFINEEVASSEFKKLSYFHLANYLRTFEGDTDSHQFKDDSYFEDALNLYYFAKELRALLFTAIQSIEIAIRSRMIDSIALTHGAFWFADEYLATNKRLFAENLEHIRKEVNRSKEDFILTIKKNTTHLSFRQYGRPLR
;
A
#
# COMPACT_ATOMS: atom_id res chain seq x y z
N MET A 1 -42.32 -7.74 -11.71
CA MET A 1 -40.89 -7.55 -12.05
C MET A 1 -40.23 -7.01 -10.80
N VAL A 2 -39.29 -7.74 -10.20
CA VAL A 2 -38.58 -7.25 -9.00
C VAL A 2 -37.69 -6.10 -9.46
N ASN A 3 -37.82 -4.94 -8.81
CA ASN A 3 -36.99 -3.78 -9.13
C ASN A 3 -35.79 -3.74 -8.17
N TYR A 4 -34.59 -3.92 -8.70
CA TYR A 4 -33.33 -3.88 -7.95
C TYR A 4 -32.66 -2.50 -7.98
N PHE A 5 -33.28 -1.52 -8.65
CA PHE A 5 -32.73 -0.18 -8.83
C PHE A 5 -33.70 0.87 -8.29
N ILE A 6 -33.20 1.72 -7.40
CA ILE A 6 -33.95 2.92 -6.97
C ILE A 6 -33.95 3.94 -8.11
N ASN A 7 -32.83 4.09 -8.83
CA ASN A 7 -32.70 4.96 -10.00
C ASN A 7 -31.82 4.32 -11.08
N GLU A 8 -32.46 3.82 -12.15
CA GLU A 8 -31.78 3.15 -13.26
C GLU A 8 -30.80 4.06 -14.04
N GLU A 9 -31.10 5.36 -14.14
CA GLU A 9 -30.24 6.31 -14.85
C GLU A 9 -28.93 6.53 -14.10
N VAL A 10 -29.02 6.70 -12.77
CA VAL A 10 -27.85 6.81 -11.89
C VAL A 10 -27.06 5.51 -11.92
N ALA A 11 -27.71 4.35 -11.79
CA ALA A 11 -27.05 3.05 -11.84
C ALA A 11 -26.26 2.85 -13.15
N SER A 12 -26.88 3.16 -14.29
CA SER A 12 -26.23 3.10 -15.61
C SER A 12 -25.02 4.02 -15.71
N SER A 13 -25.12 5.23 -15.15
CA SER A 13 -24.00 6.17 -15.12
C SER A 13 -22.82 5.68 -14.26
N GLU A 14 -23.10 4.98 -13.17
CA GLU A 14 -22.09 4.45 -12.25
C GLU A 14 -21.42 3.18 -12.78
N PHE A 15 -22.15 2.30 -13.46
CA PHE A 15 -21.56 1.15 -14.16
C PHE A 15 -20.57 1.56 -15.27
N LYS A 16 -20.73 2.74 -15.87
CA LYS A 16 -19.75 3.27 -16.82
C LYS A 16 -18.45 3.70 -16.14
N LYS A 17 -18.50 4.07 -14.85
CA LYS A 17 -17.34 4.52 -14.06
C LYS A 17 -16.66 3.35 -13.34
N LEU A 18 -17.45 2.40 -12.83
CA LEU A 18 -17.00 1.30 -12.00
C LEU A 18 -17.19 -0.02 -12.74
N SER A 19 -16.11 -0.80 -12.86
CA SER A 19 -16.23 -2.14 -13.45
C SER A 19 -17.07 -3.06 -12.56
N TYR A 20 -17.83 -3.97 -13.18
CA TYR A 20 -18.60 -5.00 -12.45
C TYR A 20 -17.72 -5.72 -11.42
N PHE A 21 -16.47 -6.05 -11.74
CA PHE A 21 -15.53 -6.69 -10.82
C PHE A 21 -15.23 -5.90 -9.54
N HIS A 22 -15.25 -4.56 -9.60
CA HIS A 22 -15.09 -3.73 -8.40
C HIS A 22 -16.33 -3.79 -7.49
N LEU A 23 -17.52 -3.82 -8.09
CA LEU A 23 -18.79 -3.81 -7.36
C LEU A 23 -19.24 -5.20 -6.93
N ALA A 24 -18.82 -6.27 -7.61
CA ALA A 24 -19.27 -7.65 -7.38
C ALA A 24 -19.14 -8.09 -5.92
N ASN A 25 -18.03 -7.75 -5.26
CA ASN A 25 -17.83 -8.08 -3.85
C ASN A 25 -18.84 -7.37 -2.92
N TYR A 26 -19.25 -6.15 -3.28
CA TYR A 26 -20.21 -5.38 -2.50
C TYR A 26 -21.63 -5.86 -2.78
N LEU A 27 -21.98 -6.13 -4.05
CA LEU A 27 -23.28 -6.69 -4.45
C LEU A 27 -23.55 -8.03 -3.76
N ARG A 28 -22.53 -8.89 -3.65
CA ARG A 28 -22.62 -10.20 -2.97
C ARG A 28 -23.00 -10.10 -1.49
N THR A 29 -22.79 -8.95 -0.85
CA THR A 29 -23.22 -8.73 0.56
C THR A 29 -24.75 -8.64 0.66
N PHE A 30 -25.40 -8.23 -0.42
CA PHE A 30 -26.85 -8.03 -0.53
C PHE A 30 -27.55 -9.18 -1.26
N GLU A 31 -26.83 -10.18 -1.76
CA GLU A 31 -27.43 -11.42 -2.27
C GLU A 31 -28.07 -12.21 -1.12
N GLY A 32 -29.34 -12.58 -1.28
CA GLY A 32 -30.10 -13.44 -0.38
C GLY A 32 -29.87 -14.93 -0.67
N ASP A 33 -29.67 -15.26 -1.94
CA ASP A 33 -29.31 -16.59 -2.41
C ASP A 33 -28.14 -16.49 -3.41
N THR A 34 -27.07 -17.21 -3.10
CA THR A 34 -25.81 -17.18 -3.87
C THR A 34 -25.93 -17.97 -5.18
N ASP A 35 -26.84 -18.94 -5.28
CA ASP A 35 -27.00 -19.76 -6.49
C ASP A 35 -27.89 -19.05 -7.53
N SER A 36 -28.93 -18.35 -7.09
CA SER A 36 -29.83 -17.60 -7.97
C SER A 36 -29.45 -16.14 -8.19
N HIS A 37 -28.41 -15.64 -7.50
CA HIS A 37 -27.97 -14.24 -7.51
C HIS A 37 -29.11 -13.24 -7.24
N GLN A 38 -30.11 -13.65 -6.46
CA GLN A 38 -31.20 -12.79 -6.08
C GLN A 38 -30.79 -11.93 -4.89
N PHE A 39 -31.05 -10.63 -4.97
CA PHE A 39 -30.87 -9.75 -3.84
C PHE A 39 -31.90 -10.05 -2.75
N LYS A 40 -31.54 -9.73 -1.51
CA LYS A 40 -32.45 -9.78 -0.36
C LYS A 40 -33.63 -8.85 -0.62
N ASP A 41 -34.75 -9.16 0.00
CA ASP A 41 -35.91 -8.26 0.01
C ASP A 41 -35.49 -6.86 0.50
N ASP A 42 -36.03 -5.83 -0.15
CA ASP A 42 -35.73 -4.41 0.11
C ASP A 42 -34.25 -4.01 0.02
N SER A 43 -33.43 -4.76 -0.74
CA SER A 43 -32.05 -4.37 -1.05
C SER A 43 -31.87 -4.00 -2.53
N TYR A 44 -31.13 -2.94 -2.76
CA TYR A 44 -30.97 -2.32 -4.07
C TYR A 44 -29.50 -2.22 -4.46
N PHE A 45 -29.25 -2.03 -5.76
CA PHE A 45 -27.92 -1.74 -6.28
C PHE A 45 -27.26 -0.56 -5.58
N GLU A 46 -28.03 0.47 -5.25
CA GLU A 46 -27.58 1.67 -4.56
C GLU A 46 -27.00 1.38 -3.17
N ASP A 47 -27.47 0.32 -2.47
CA ASP A 47 -26.92 -0.07 -1.17
C ASP A 47 -25.49 -0.60 -1.31
N ALA A 48 -25.25 -1.44 -2.33
CA ALA A 48 -23.91 -1.92 -2.66
C ALA A 48 -22.99 -0.78 -3.11
N LEU A 49 -23.52 0.18 -3.87
CA LEU A 49 -22.79 1.36 -4.30
C LEU A 49 -22.41 2.27 -3.11
N ASN A 50 -23.33 2.50 -2.18
CA ASN A 50 -23.08 3.25 -0.95
C ASN A 50 -22.01 2.58 -0.09
N LEU A 51 -22.06 1.25 0.05
CA LEU A 51 -21.03 0.49 0.75
C LEU A 51 -19.66 0.60 0.08
N TYR A 52 -19.62 0.58 -1.26
CA TYR A 52 -18.38 0.82 -2.02
C TYR A 52 -17.80 2.21 -1.73
N TYR A 53 -18.61 3.27 -1.79
CA TYR A 53 -18.13 4.64 -1.55
C TYR A 53 -17.68 4.85 -0.11
N PHE A 54 -18.44 4.33 0.85
CA PHE A 54 -18.02 4.33 2.25
C PHE A 54 -16.66 3.65 2.43
N ALA A 55 -16.49 2.46 1.87
CA ALA A 55 -15.22 1.74 1.97
C ALA A 55 -14.07 2.48 1.27
N LYS A 56 -14.35 3.21 0.18
CA LYS A 56 -13.37 4.05 -0.51
C LYS A 56 -12.93 5.23 0.36
N GLU A 57 -13.88 5.94 0.97
CA GLU A 57 -13.61 7.07 1.87
C GLU A 57 -12.85 6.63 3.12
N LEU A 58 -13.26 5.50 3.72
CA LEU A 58 -12.56 4.91 4.86
C LEU A 58 -11.11 4.57 4.52
N ARG A 59 -10.84 3.96 3.36
CA ARG A 59 -9.47 3.68 2.91
C ARG A 59 -8.67 4.97 2.76
N ALA A 60 -9.25 6.03 2.19
CA ALA A 60 -8.56 7.30 2.05
C ALA A 60 -8.16 7.88 3.42
N LEU A 61 -9.09 7.89 4.40
CA LEU A 61 -8.81 8.34 5.76
C LEU A 61 -7.70 7.52 6.43
N LEU A 62 -7.77 6.19 6.30
CA LEU A 62 -6.75 5.29 6.86
C LEU A 62 -5.38 5.53 6.24
N PHE A 63 -5.29 5.70 4.92
CA PHE A 63 -4.01 5.99 4.26
C PHE A 63 -3.44 7.33 4.71
N THR A 64 -4.27 8.36 4.90
CA THR A 64 -3.82 9.65 5.46
C THR A 64 -3.28 9.50 6.89
N ALA A 65 -3.94 8.72 7.73
CA ALA A 65 -3.47 8.47 9.10
C ALA A 65 -2.16 7.68 9.11
N ILE A 66 -2.06 6.61 8.30
CA ILE A 66 -0.84 5.80 8.17
C ILE A 66 0.32 6.65 7.66
N GLN A 67 0.08 7.51 6.66
CA GLN A 67 1.10 8.43 6.13
C GLN A 67 1.63 9.36 7.22
N SER A 68 0.76 9.88 8.09
CA SER A 68 1.16 10.76 9.20
C SER A 68 2.04 10.00 10.21
N ILE A 69 1.67 8.77 10.53
CA ILE A 69 2.45 7.88 11.42
C ILE A 69 3.82 7.55 10.79
N GLU A 70 3.84 7.22 9.50
CA GLU A 70 5.07 6.91 8.76
C GLU A 70 6.05 8.08 8.80
N ILE A 71 5.58 9.30 8.52
CA ILE A 71 6.40 10.51 8.55
C ILE A 71 6.97 10.72 9.95
N ALA A 72 6.12 10.66 10.98
CA ALA A 72 6.56 10.85 12.36
C ALA A 72 7.63 9.83 12.78
N ILE A 73 7.42 8.56 12.49
CA ILE A 73 8.37 7.48 12.82
C ILE A 73 9.68 7.70 12.06
N ARG A 74 9.63 7.95 10.73
CA ARG A 74 10.81 8.19 9.90
C ARG A 74 11.63 9.37 10.42
N SER A 75 10.99 10.49 10.74
CA SER A 75 11.66 11.66 11.30
C SER A 75 12.36 11.32 12.62
N ARG A 76 11.69 10.65 13.56
CA ARG A 76 12.30 10.28 14.84
C ARG A 76 13.48 9.32 14.69
N MET A 77 13.41 8.38 13.74
CA MET A 77 14.52 7.47 13.44
C MET A 77 15.73 8.25 12.91
N ILE A 78 15.52 9.18 11.98
CA ILE A 78 16.60 10.02 11.43
C ILE A 78 17.23 10.85 12.55
N ASP A 79 16.41 11.57 13.32
CA ASP A 79 16.89 12.48 14.36
C ASP A 79 17.63 11.75 15.49
N SER A 80 17.15 10.56 15.89
CA SER A 80 17.72 9.86 17.06
C SER A 80 18.87 8.93 16.68
N ILE A 81 18.78 8.26 15.53
CA ILE A 81 19.67 7.15 15.17
C ILE A 81 20.64 7.58 14.07
N ALA A 82 20.15 8.20 12.99
CA ALA A 82 21.00 8.55 11.86
C ALA A 82 21.98 9.68 12.19
N LEU A 83 21.61 10.63 13.05
CA LEU A 83 22.55 11.66 13.53
C LEU A 83 23.70 11.07 14.36
N THR A 84 23.45 10.00 15.09
CA THR A 84 24.45 9.36 15.97
C THR A 84 25.32 8.34 15.22
N HIS A 85 24.71 7.58 14.31
CA HIS A 85 25.34 6.41 13.67
C HIS A 85 25.54 6.55 12.15
N GLY A 86 25.15 7.70 11.58
CA GLY A 86 25.24 7.98 10.15
C GLY A 86 24.03 7.48 9.35
N ALA A 87 23.96 7.92 8.09
CA ALA A 87 22.79 7.69 7.22
C ALA A 87 22.54 6.20 6.87
N PHE A 88 23.56 5.35 6.96
CA PHE A 88 23.48 3.91 6.65
C PHE A 88 23.40 3.02 7.89
N TRP A 89 22.97 3.57 9.04
CA TRP A 89 22.87 2.87 10.31
C TRP A 89 22.11 1.52 10.22
N PHE A 90 21.09 1.43 9.36
CA PHE A 90 20.29 0.22 9.19
C PHE A 90 21.02 -0.94 8.48
N ALA A 91 22.18 -0.67 7.89
CA ALA A 91 23.04 -1.67 7.23
C ALA A 91 24.21 -2.13 8.13
N ASP A 92 24.32 -1.60 9.34
CA ASP A 92 25.34 -1.97 10.30
C ASP A 92 24.84 -3.10 11.23
N GLU A 93 25.43 -4.28 11.09
CA GLU A 93 25.07 -5.45 11.91
C GLU A 93 25.38 -5.23 13.40
N TYR A 94 26.35 -4.39 13.76
CA TYR A 94 26.72 -4.14 15.15
C TYR A 94 25.68 -3.32 15.92
N LEU A 95 24.83 -2.59 15.20
CA LEU A 95 23.71 -1.85 15.78
C LEU A 95 22.45 -2.71 15.93
N ALA A 96 22.46 -3.95 15.41
CA ALA A 96 21.30 -4.83 15.43
C ALA A 96 21.22 -5.65 16.72
N THR A 97 20.10 -5.50 17.44
CA THR A 97 19.80 -6.35 18.62
C THR A 97 19.55 -7.81 18.24
N ASN A 98 19.02 -8.06 17.02
CA ASN A 98 18.71 -9.39 16.54
C ASN A 98 19.27 -9.60 15.12
N LYS A 99 20.32 -10.43 15.03
CA LYS A 99 21.04 -10.71 13.78
C LYS A 99 20.19 -11.40 12.71
N ARG A 100 19.26 -12.27 13.12
CA ARG A 100 18.36 -12.97 12.18
C ARG A 100 17.41 -11.96 11.51
N LEU A 101 16.74 -11.14 12.32
CA LEU A 101 15.83 -10.10 11.79
C LEU A 101 16.59 -9.06 10.96
N PHE A 102 17.81 -8.71 11.35
CA PHE A 102 18.67 -7.84 10.55
C PHE A 102 18.92 -8.42 9.15
N ALA A 103 19.32 -9.69 9.06
CA ALA A 103 19.55 -10.35 7.77
C ALA A 103 18.26 -10.42 6.92
N GLU A 104 17.13 -10.78 7.53
CA GLU A 104 15.82 -10.81 6.87
C GLU A 104 15.41 -9.43 6.34
N ASN A 105 15.54 -8.39 7.17
CA ASN A 105 15.21 -7.01 6.80
C ASN A 105 16.12 -6.50 5.67
N LEU A 106 17.43 -6.77 5.76
CA LEU A 106 18.39 -6.33 4.75
C LEU A 106 18.11 -7.01 3.40
N GLU A 107 17.78 -8.30 3.40
CA GLU A 107 17.36 -9.03 2.20
C GLU A 107 16.04 -8.49 1.62
N HIS A 108 15.08 -8.14 2.48
CA HIS A 108 13.85 -7.47 2.03
C HIS A 108 14.13 -6.12 1.35
N ILE A 109 14.96 -5.28 1.96
CA ILE A 109 15.36 -3.99 1.38
C ILE A 109 16.04 -4.21 0.02
N ARG A 110 16.95 -5.18 -0.08
CA ARG A 110 17.62 -5.52 -1.35
C ARG A 110 16.64 -5.94 -2.44
N LYS A 111 15.65 -6.77 -2.11
CA LYS A 111 14.60 -7.18 -3.05
C LYS A 111 13.78 -5.99 -3.54
N GLU A 112 13.37 -5.10 -2.65
CA GLU A 112 12.60 -3.90 -3.03
C GLU A 112 13.44 -2.92 -3.86
N VAL A 113 14.70 -2.71 -3.50
CA VAL A 113 15.64 -1.91 -4.31
C VAL A 113 15.79 -2.52 -5.70
N ASN A 114 15.90 -3.85 -5.82
CA ASN A 114 15.99 -4.53 -7.10
C ASN A 114 14.72 -4.40 -7.94
N ARG A 115 13.54 -4.48 -7.31
CA ARG A 115 12.24 -4.30 -7.96
C ARG A 115 11.95 -2.85 -8.36
N SER A 116 12.53 -1.88 -7.65
CA SER A 116 12.30 -0.45 -7.92
C SER A 116 12.74 -0.05 -9.32
N LYS A 117 11.86 0.72 -9.98
CA LYS A 117 12.05 1.32 -11.31
C LYS A 117 12.27 2.83 -11.24
N GLU A 118 12.50 3.37 -10.05
CA GLU A 118 12.72 4.81 -9.86
C GLU A 118 14.06 5.25 -10.48
N ASP A 119 14.05 6.41 -11.14
CA ASP A 119 15.18 6.89 -11.95
C ASP A 119 16.46 7.02 -11.13
N PHE A 120 16.37 7.48 -9.88
CA PHE A 120 17.54 7.63 -9.01
C PHE A 120 18.13 6.27 -8.62
N ILE A 121 17.29 5.26 -8.33
CA ILE A 121 17.75 3.90 -8.02
C ILE A 121 18.44 3.28 -9.25
N LEU A 122 17.84 3.44 -10.43
CA LEU A 122 18.43 2.95 -11.68
C LEU A 122 19.78 3.63 -11.98
N THR A 123 19.89 4.93 -11.69
CA THR A 123 21.13 5.69 -11.82
C THR A 123 22.20 5.18 -10.86
N ILE A 124 21.86 4.96 -9.59
CA ILE A 124 22.78 4.40 -8.59
C ILE A 124 23.24 3.00 -9.02
N LYS A 125 22.34 2.10 -9.43
CA LYS A 125 22.69 0.76 -9.92
C LYS A 125 23.69 0.79 -11.08
N LYS A 126 23.48 1.69 -12.06
CA LYS A 126 24.40 1.87 -13.20
C LYS A 126 25.77 2.37 -12.75
N ASN A 127 25.81 3.36 -11.87
CA ASN A 127 27.05 3.95 -11.36
C ASN A 127 27.83 3.00 -10.45
N THR A 128 27.15 2.19 -9.62
CA THR A 128 27.78 1.16 -8.76
C THR A 128 28.37 0.02 -9.59
N THR A 129 27.81 -0.31 -10.75
CA THR A 129 28.41 -1.29 -11.67
C THR A 129 29.75 -0.79 -12.26
N HIS A 130 29.94 0.53 -12.36
CA HIS A 130 31.18 1.15 -12.84
C HIS A 130 32.21 1.49 -11.74
N LEU A 131 31.79 1.57 -10.48
CA LEU A 131 32.63 1.93 -9.34
C LEU A 131 32.76 0.74 -8.39
N SER A 132 33.91 0.05 -8.47
CA SER A 132 34.31 -0.92 -7.45
C SER A 132 34.08 -0.36 -6.03
N PHE A 133 33.50 -1.19 -5.17
CA PHE A 133 32.99 -0.96 -3.81
C PHE A 133 34.01 -0.41 -2.77
N ARG A 134 34.84 0.59 -3.11
CA ARG A 134 36.01 0.96 -2.31
C ARG A 134 35.83 2.15 -1.36
N GLN A 135 34.67 2.82 -1.29
CA GLN A 135 34.64 4.11 -0.55
C GLN A 135 33.49 4.39 0.44
N TYR A 136 32.47 3.53 0.59
CA TYR A 136 31.34 3.84 1.49
C TYR A 136 31.38 3.17 2.88
N GLY A 137 32.56 2.71 3.31
CA GLY A 137 32.74 2.01 4.58
C GLY A 137 33.77 2.61 5.54
N ARG A 138 34.14 3.90 5.41
CA ARG A 138 34.96 4.54 6.45
C ARG A 138 34.05 5.20 7.49
N PRO A 139 34.13 4.84 8.78
CA PRO A 139 33.56 5.66 9.82
C PRO A 139 34.27 7.02 9.81
N LEU A 140 33.50 8.09 9.89
CA LEU A 140 34.02 9.44 10.12
C LEU A 140 34.73 9.41 11.48
N ARG A 141 36.04 9.67 11.49
CA ARG A 141 36.78 10.08 12.68
C ARG A 141 36.61 11.59 12.85
#